data_AF-A0AAU9LDS2-F1
#
_entry.id   AF-A0AAU9LDS2-F1
#
_cell.length_a   1.000
_cell.length_b   1.000
_cell.length_c   1.000
_cell.angle_alpha   90.00
_cell.angle_beta   90.00
_cell.angle_gamma   90.00
#
_symmetry.space_group_name_H-M   'P 1'
#
loop_
_entity.id
_entity.type
_entity.pdbx_description
1 polymer ?
#
loop_
_entity_poly.entity_id
_entity_poly.type
_entity_poly.pdbx_seq_one_letter_code
_entity_poly.pdbx_strand_id
1 'polypeptide(L)'
;MEMEQEVNLEEETQDSDDDFLDSEEVSRTTAVQHDETSPSVHSNKRKNQSNEGFNKAVGLITESLQEISKDLSEGIKFDMKINELREKIPPKILKMNSISQLEKFKVLTKIRSDPINVQIFWEIEEGDREAWVKYTLEG
;
A
#
# COMPACT_ATOMS: atom_id res chain seq x y z
N MET A 1 24.92 -45.74 13.43
CA MET A 1 23.46 -45.93 13.34
C MET A 1 22.89 -44.52 13.37
N GLU A 2 22.79 -43.86 12.20
CA GLU A 2 21.67 -43.97 11.24
C GLU A 2 20.48 -43.13 11.73
N MET A 3 19.89 -42.17 11.01
CA MET A 3 19.84 -41.92 9.57
C MET A 3 19.56 -40.42 9.32
N GLU A 4 20.15 -39.91 8.24
CA GLU A 4 19.70 -38.71 7.51
C GLU A 4 18.28 -38.94 6.98
N GLN A 5 17.44 -37.91 6.96
CA GLN A 5 16.21 -37.95 6.18
C GLN A 5 16.00 -36.59 5.51
N GLU A 6 16.57 -36.48 4.31
CA GLU A 6 16.13 -35.54 3.28
C GLU A 6 14.74 -35.98 2.80
N VAL A 7 13.79 -35.05 2.74
CA VAL A 7 12.47 -35.30 2.15
C VAL A 7 12.34 -34.39 0.94
N ASN A 8 12.69 -34.95 -0.21
CA ASN A 8 12.29 -34.48 -1.53
C ASN A 8 10.78 -34.65 -1.65
N LEU A 9 10.06 -33.61 -2.08
CA LEU A 9 8.68 -33.72 -2.51
C LEU A 9 8.47 -32.85 -3.75
N GLU A 10 8.87 -33.39 -4.90
CA GLU A 10 8.21 -33.11 -6.17
C GLU A 10 6.94 -33.96 -6.21
N GLU A 11 5.78 -33.34 -6.36
CA GLU A 11 4.58 -34.03 -6.83
C GLU A 11 3.93 -33.20 -7.94
N GLU A 12 4.12 -33.71 -9.15
CA GLU A 12 3.44 -33.42 -10.39
C GLU A 12 1.98 -33.90 -10.28
N THR A 13 1.00 -33.08 -10.65
CA THR A 13 -0.34 -33.58 -11.00
C THR A 13 -0.87 -32.88 -12.25
N GLN A 14 -1.21 -33.74 -13.20
CA GLN A 14 -1.63 -33.52 -14.58
C GLN A 14 -3.03 -32.90 -14.73
N ASP A 15 -3.19 -32.27 -15.89
CA ASP A 15 -4.34 -32.17 -16.79
C ASP A 15 -5.70 -32.74 -16.34
N SER A 16 -6.75 -31.93 -16.53
CA SER A 16 -8.00 -32.41 -17.11
C SER A 16 -8.70 -31.25 -17.83
N ASP A 17 -8.67 -31.32 -19.16
CA ASP A 17 -9.64 -30.69 -20.04
C ASP A 17 -11.05 -31.14 -19.65
N ASP A 18 -12.01 -30.21 -19.66
CA ASP A 18 -13.44 -30.53 -19.70
C ASP A 18 -14.09 -29.66 -20.77
N ASP A 19 -13.85 -30.08 -22.02
CA ASP A 19 -14.68 -29.80 -23.19
C ASP A 19 -15.96 -30.64 -23.07
N PHE A 20 -17.13 -29.99 -22.94
CA PHE A 20 -18.48 -30.47 -23.34
C PHE A 20 -19.49 -29.42 -22.83
N LEU A 21 -20.30 -28.70 -23.62
CA LEU A 21 -21.11 -29.14 -24.76
C LEU A 21 -21.42 -27.96 -25.69
N ASP A 22 -21.08 -28.17 -26.95
CA ASP A 22 -21.75 -27.63 -28.12
C ASP A 22 -23.23 -28.03 -28.10
N SER A 23 -24.13 -27.08 -28.36
CA SER A 23 -25.53 -27.38 -28.65
C SER A 23 -26.03 -26.38 -29.67
N GLU A 24 -25.89 -26.83 -30.90
CA GLU A 24 -26.43 -26.33 -32.15
C GLU A 24 -27.79 -25.60 -32.02
N GLU A 25 -27.78 -24.44 -32.65
CA GLU A 25 -28.78 -23.93 -33.58
C GLU A 25 -29.84 -24.95 -34.04
N VAL A 26 -31.10 -24.73 -33.63
CA VAL A 26 -32.25 -25.14 -34.46
C VAL A 26 -33.16 -23.94 -34.66
N SER A 27 -32.92 -23.26 -35.77
CA SER A 27 -33.86 -22.37 -36.44
C SER A 27 -35.22 -23.08 -36.64
N ARG A 28 -36.27 -22.59 -35.97
CA ARG A 28 -37.66 -22.83 -36.37
C ARG A 28 -38.40 -21.50 -36.45
N THR A 29 -38.26 -20.89 -37.61
CA THR A 29 -39.18 -19.89 -38.14
C THR A 29 -40.56 -20.53 -38.27
N THR A 30 -41.52 -20.08 -37.46
CA THR A 30 -42.94 -20.22 -37.80
C THR A 30 -43.49 -18.82 -37.93
N ALA A 31 -43.59 -18.39 -39.18
CA ALA A 31 -44.31 -17.21 -39.57
C ALA A 31 -45.79 -17.43 -39.24
N VAL A 32 -46.29 -16.69 -38.25
CA VAL A 32 -47.71 -16.40 -38.13
C VAL A 32 -47.83 -14.89 -38.28
N GLN A 33 -48.12 -14.48 -39.51
CA GLN A 33 -48.66 -13.15 -39.79
C GLN A 33 -50.04 -13.09 -39.15
N HIS A 34 -50.27 -12.10 -38.30
CA HIS A 34 -51.61 -11.63 -38.00
C HIS A 34 -51.62 -10.11 -37.95
N ASP A 35 -52.66 -9.58 -38.58
CA ASP A 35 -52.84 -8.21 -39.02
C ASP A 35 -52.89 -7.15 -37.91
N GLU A 36 -52.38 -5.98 -38.31
CA GLU A 36 -52.89 -4.64 -38.01
C GLU A 36 -53.44 -4.37 -36.60
N THR A 37 -52.59 -3.84 -35.72
CA THR A 37 -52.88 -2.56 -35.04
C THR A 37 -51.54 -1.99 -34.56
N SER A 38 -51.09 -0.88 -35.13
CA SER A 38 -50.03 -0.08 -34.53
C SER A 38 -50.62 0.83 -33.45
N PRO A 39 -50.37 0.60 -32.14
CA PRO A 39 -50.11 1.72 -31.27
C PRO A 39 -48.67 2.11 -31.51
N SER A 40 -48.46 3.31 -32.04
CA SER A 40 -47.20 4.03 -31.93
C SER A 40 -46.77 4.01 -30.47
N VAL A 41 -45.94 3.03 -30.09
CA VAL A 41 -45.18 3.10 -28.86
C VAL A 41 -44.16 4.18 -29.16
N HIS A 42 -44.51 5.40 -28.81
CA HIS A 42 -43.56 6.50 -28.72
C HIS A 42 -42.51 6.01 -27.74
N SER A 43 -41.43 5.43 -28.27
CA SER A 43 -40.29 5.02 -27.50
C SER A 43 -39.70 6.31 -26.98
N ASN A 44 -40.11 6.68 -25.77
CA ASN A 44 -39.47 7.71 -25.00
C ASN A 44 -38.02 7.26 -24.84
N LYS A 45 -37.18 7.66 -25.80
CA LYS A 45 -35.73 7.55 -25.77
C LYS A 45 -35.32 8.29 -24.51
N ARG A 46 -35.19 7.54 -23.41
CA ARG A 46 -34.70 8.06 -22.13
C ARG A 46 -33.37 8.71 -22.47
N LYS A 47 -33.37 10.04 -22.50
CA LYS A 47 -32.18 10.84 -22.76
C LYS A 47 -31.29 10.57 -21.55
N ASN A 48 -30.20 9.84 -21.75
CA ASN A 48 -29.23 9.48 -20.71
C ASN A 48 -28.67 10.76 -20.07
N GLN A 49 -29.36 11.28 -19.06
CA GLN A 49 -28.87 12.35 -18.19
C GLN A 49 -27.87 11.83 -17.14
N SER A 50 -27.59 10.51 -17.11
CA SER A 50 -26.79 9.89 -16.04
C SER A 50 -25.27 9.88 -16.27
N ASN A 51 -24.77 10.34 -17.42
CA ASN A 51 -23.32 10.35 -17.67
C ASN A 51 -22.61 11.52 -16.98
N GLU A 52 -23.28 12.65 -16.77
CA GLU A 52 -22.67 13.83 -16.14
C GLU A 52 -22.40 13.59 -14.64
N GLY A 53 -23.35 12.98 -13.93
CA GLY A 53 -23.16 12.55 -12.54
C GLY A 53 -22.06 11.50 -12.39
N PHE A 54 -22.00 10.53 -13.31
CA PHE A 54 -20.95 9.52 -13.34
C PHE A 54 -19.56 10.13 -13.57
N ASN A 55 -19.41 10.97 -14.61
CA ASN A 55 -18.13 11.61 -14.93
C ASN A 55 -17.67 12.53 -13.80
N LYS A 56 -18.59 13.26 -13.15
CA LYS A 56 -18.28 14.06 -11.97
C LYS A 56 -17.79 13.20 -10.80
N ALA A 57 -18.46 12.07 -10.54
CA ALA A 57 -18.04 11.15 -9.48
C ALA A 57 -16.66 10.55 -9.78
N VAL A 58 -16.40 10.14 -11.02
CA VAL A 58 -15.09 9.63 -11.46
C VAL A 58 -14.01 10.70 -11.31
N GLY A 59 -14.29 11.95 -11.64
CA GLY A 59 -13.37 13.08 -11.44
C GLY A 59 -12.97 13.24 -9.97
N LEU A 60 -13.96 13.32 -9.06
CA LEU A 60 -13.72 13.45 -7.62
C LEU A 60 -12.91 12.28 -7.04
N ILE A 61 -13.20 11.04 -7.48
CA ILE A 61 -12.45 9.85 -7.07
C ILE A 61 -11.00 9.94 -7.56
N THR A 62 -10.80 10.36 -8.80
CA THR A 62 -9.46 10.48 -9.40
C THR A 62 -8.63 11.54 -8.66
N GLU A 63 -9.22 12.68 -8.33
CA GLU A 63 -8.58 13.74 -7.54
C GLU A 63 -8.20 13.25 -6.14
N SER A 64 -9.13 12.61 -5.43
CA SER A 64 -8.88 12.04 -4.10
C SER A 64 -7.79 10.96 -4.14
N LEU A 65 -7.77 10.10 -5.17
CA LEU A 65 -6.75 9.08 -5.34
C LEU A 65 -5.36 9.71 -5.59
N GLN A 66 -5.29 10.79 -6.36
CA GLN A 66 -4.05 11.52 -6.60
C GLN A 66 -3.51 12.15 -5.31
N GLU A 67 -4.37 12.76 -4.49
CA GLU A 67 -4.01 13.34 -3.20
C GLU A 67 -3.48 12.27 -2.23
N ILE A 68 -4.23 11.19 -2.04
CA ILE A 68 -3.83 10.08 -1.17
C ILE A 68 -2.51 9.44 -1.64
N SER A 69 -2.35 9.25 -2.95
CA SER A 69 -1.12 8.71 -3.54
C SER A 69 0.08 9.62 -3.29
N LYS A 70 -0.11 10.94 -3.41
CA LYS A 70 0.92 11.93 -3.11
C LYS A 70 1.32 11.88 -1.64
N ASP A 71 0.36 11.91 -0.72
CA ASP A 71 0.61 11.87 0.72
C ASP A 71 1.34 10.58 1.14
N LEU A 72 0.92 9.43 0.57
CA LEU A 72 1.60 8.16 0.78
C LEU A 72 3.05 8.20 0.26
N SER A 73 3.28 8.78 -0.92
CA SER A 73 4.62 8.94 -1.48
C SER A 73 5.52 9.81 -0.59
N GLU A 74 4.97 10.89 -0.03
CA GLU A 74 5.69 11.76 0.90
C GLU A 74 5.99 11.05 2.23
N GLY A 75 5.04 10.28 2.76
CA GLY A 75 5.23 9.45 3.95
C GLY A 75 6.35 8.42 3.79
N ILE A 76 6.37 7.70 2.66
CA ILE A 76 7.44 6.73 2.36
C ILE A 76 8.82 7.43 2.29
N LYS A 77 8.90 8.58 1.64
CA LYS A 77 10.15 9.36 1.56
C LYS A 77 10.62 9.80 2.94
N PHE A 78 9.69 10.22 3.81
CA PHE A 78 10.00 10.58 5.19
C PHE A 78 10.56 9.38 5.96
N ASP A 79 9.91 8.22 5.89
CA ASP A 79 10.35 7.00 6.58
C ASP A 79 11.74 6.54 6.10
N MET A 80 11.99 6.60 4.79
CA MET A 80 13.32 6.30 4.24
C MET A 80 14.39 7.23 4.82
N LYS A 81 14.12 8.55 4.84
CA LYS A 81 15.05 9.54 5.40
C LYS A 81 15.31 9.30 6.89
N ILE A 82 14.26 9.02 7.67
CA ILE A 82 14.39 8.69 9.09
C ILE A 82 15.24 7.45 9.28
N ASN A 83 15.04 6.39 8.49
CA ASN A 83 15.85 5.18 8.57
C ASN A 83 17.33 5.45 8.26
N GLU A 84 17.63 6.23 7.22
CA GLU A 84 19.01 6.61 6.90
C GLU A 84 19.68 7.40 8.03
N LEU A 85 18.94 8.34 8.63
CA LEU A 85 19.40 9.14 9.75
C LEU A 85 19.60 8.29 11.01
N ARG A 86 18.69 7.33 11.25
CA ARG A 86 18.72 6.41 12.39
C ARG A 86 20.00 5.57 12.41
N GLU A 87 20.45 5.08 11.25
CA GLU A 87 21.69 4.29 11.14
C GLU A 87 22.96 5.10 11.44
N LYS A 88 22.91 6.42 11.31
CA LYS A 88 24.04 7.32 11.61
C LYS A 88 24.13 7.72 13.09
N ILE A 89 23.11 7.42 13.91
CA ILE A 89 23.09 7.78 15.34
C ILE A 89 24.10 6.99 16.17
N PRO A 90 24.18 5.64 16.08
CA PRO A 90 25.12 4.85 16.88
C PRO A 90 26.55 5.38 16.91
N PRO A 91 27.22 5.64 15.77
CA PRO A 91 28.59 6.13 15.79
C PRO A 91 28.71 7.54 16.41
N LYS A 92 27.65 8.35 16.42
CA LYS A 92 27.69 9.69 17.03
C LYS A 92 27.58 9.61 18.55
N ILE A 93 26.63 8.84 19.07
CA ILE A 93 26.46 8.65 20.53
C ILE A 93 27.65 7.92 21.15
N LEU A 94 28.21 6.92 20.46
CA LEU A 94 29.33 6.16 20.99
C LEU A 94 30.60 7.01 21.20
N LYS A 95 30.77 8.08 20.41
CA LYS A 95 31.88 9.05 20.52
C LYS A 95 31.73 10.04 21.68
N MET A 96 30.54 10.15 22.28
CA MET A 96 30.31 11.10 23.37
C MET A 96 31.03 10.62 24.64
N ASN A 97 31.94 11.43 25.17
CA ASN A 97 32.71 11.06 26.36
C ASN A 97 32.03 11.49 27.67
N SER A 98 30.98 12.31 27.56
CA SER A 98 30.30 12.93 28.70
C SER A 98 29.22 12.04 29.32
N ILE A 99 28.98 10.84 28.79
CA ILE A 99 27.99 9.85 29.24
C ILE A 99 28.62 8.45 29.35
N SER A 100 28.15 7.65 30.31
CA SER A 100 28.61 6.28 30.55
C SER A 100 28.15 5.30 29.47
N GLN A 101 28.75 4.11 29.41
CA GLN A 101 28.37 3.08 28.43
C GLN A 101 26.90 2.63 28.58
N LEU A 102 26.44 2.46 29.83
CA LEU A 102 25.04 2.07 30.08
C LEU A 102 24.07 3.15 29.59
N GLU A 103 24.38 4.42 29.84
CA GLU A 103 23.60 5.55 29.36
C GLU A 103 23.59 5.64 27.84
N LYS A 104 24.73 5.39 27.17
CA LYS A 104 24.79 5.29 25.70
C LYS A 104 23.81 4.27 25.16
N PHE A 105 23.74 3.07 25.74
CA PHE A 105 22.77 2.05 25.30
C PHE A 105 21.32 2.49 25.51
N LYS A 106 20.99 3.10 26.66
CA LYS A 106 19.64 3.62 26.94
C LYS A 106 19.23 4.69 25.93
N VAL A 107 20.10 5.68 25.70
CA VAL A 107 19.90 6.78 24.74
C VAL A 107 19.73 6.23 23.34
N LEU A 108 20.59 5.28 22.93
CA LEU A 108 20.51 4.69 21.61
C LEU A 108 19.15 4.05 21.36
N THR A 109 18.65 3.29 22.33
CA THR A 109 17.32 2.69 22.23
C THR A 109 16.24 3.78 22.16
N LYS A 110 16.27 4.78 23.04
CA LYS A 110 15.25 5.83 23.15
C LYS A 110 15.18 6.75 21.92
N ILE A 111 16.34 7.15 21.37
CA ILE A 111 16.37 7.99 20.17
C ILE A 111 15.98 7.15 18.95
N ARG A 112 16.55 5.95 18.78
CA ARG A 112 16.30 5.14 17.58
C ARG A 112 14.88 4.55 17.54
N SER A 113 14.16 4.49 18.65
CA SER A 113 12.79 3.95 18.68
C SER A 113 11.74 4.92 18.18
N ASP A 114 12.03 6.22 18.16
CA ASP A 114 11.06 7.27 17.84
C ASP A 114 11.59 8.14 16.69
N PRO A 115 10.90 8.15 15.52
CA PRO A 115 11.23 9.02 14.39
C PRO A 115 11.42 10.51 14.76
N ILE A 116 10.64 11.00 15.73
CA ILE A 116 10.72 12.39 16.18
C ILE A 116 12.05 12.64 16.89
N ASN A 117 12.47 11.72 17.76
CA ASN A 117 13.76 11.85 18.44
C ASN A 117 14.93 11.73 17.46
N VAL A 118 14.83 10.87 16.44
CA VAL A 118 15.81 10.80 15.35
C VAL A 118 15.93 12.16 14.68
N GLN A 119 14.80 12.77 14.33
CA GLN A 119 14.78 14.07 13.68
C GLN A 119 15.38 15.17 14.56
N ILE A 120 14.92 15.31 15.81
CA ILE A 120 15.41 16.31 16.77
C ILE A 120 16.93 16.19 16.96
N PHE A 121 17.45 14.97 17.11
CA PHE A 121 18.89 14.75 17.28
C PHE A 121 19.73 15.34 16.13
N TRP A 122 19.23 15.27 14.90
CA TRP A 122 19.93 15.80 13.73
C TRP A 122 19.70 17.29 13.50
N GLU A 123 18.57 17.84 13.94
CA GLU A 123 18.27 19.27 13.89
C GLU A 123 19.06 20.08 14.91
N ILE A 124 19.41 19.48 16.05
CA ILE A 124 20.23 20.13 17.07
C ILE A 124 21.68 20.31 16.56
N GLU A 125 22.25 21.48 16.86
CA GLU A 125 23.63 21.80 16.54
C GLU A 125 24.59 20.81 17.22
N GLU A 126 25.68 20.47 16.54
CA GLU A 126 26.59 19.43 17.01
C GLU A 126 27.14 19.67 18.43
N GLY A 127 27.39 20.92 18.81
CA GLY A 127 27.85 21.29 20.15
C GLY A 127 26.83 21.01 21.25
N ASP A 128 25.53 21.10 20.93
CA ASP A 128 24.43 20.97 21.89
C ASP A 128 23.84 19.55 21.94
N ARG A 129 24.20 18.68 20.98
CA ARG A 129 23.69 17.30 20.92
C ARG A 129 23.97 16.50 22.18
N GLU A 130 25.16 16.65 22.78
CA GLU A 130 25.49 15.94 24.01
C GLU A 130 24.61 16.39 25.19
N ALA A 131 24.31 17.69 25.29
CA ALA A 131 23.45 18.22 26.34
C ALA A 131 22.01 17.71 26.19
N TRP A 132 21.48 17.72 24.96
CA TRP A 132 20.17 17.15 24.68
C TRP A 132 20.11 15.65 24.95
N VAL A 133 21.16 14.90 24.58
CA VAL A 133 21.26 13.47 24.91
C VAL A 133 21.18 13.23 26.41
N LYS A 134 21.84 14.05 27.23
CA LYS A 134 21.71 13.96 28.69
C LYS A 134 20.30 14.27 29.16
N TYR A 135 19.67 15.32 28.63
CA TYR A 135 18.27 15.62 28.92
C TYR A 135 17.33 14.44 28.60
N THR A 136 17.57 13.70 27.50
CA THR A 136 16.74 12.53 27.16
C THR A 136 16.85 11.38 28.17
N LEU A 137 17.90 11.34 29.00
CA LEU A 137 18.07 10.35 30.07
C LEU A 137 17.32 10.70 31.36
N GLU A 138 17.05 11.99 31.58
CA GLU A 138 16.40 12.50 32.80
C GLU A 138 14.88 12.35 32.78
N GLY A 139 14.30 12.17 31.58
CA GLY A 139 12.86 11.97 31.36
C GLY A 139 12.44 10.53 31.09
#